data_AF-A0A7K4BZM0-F1
#
_entry.id   AF-A0A7K4BZM0-F1
#
_cell.length_a   1.000
_cell.length_b   1.000
_cell.length_c   1.000
_cell.angle_alpha   90.00
_cell.angle_beta   90.00
_cell.angle_gamma   90.00
#
_symmetry.space_group_name_H-M   'P 1'
#
loop_
_entity.id
_entity.type
_entity.pdbx_description
1 polymer ?
#
loop_
_entity_poly.entity_id
_entity_poly.type
_entity_poly.pdbx_seq_one_letter_code
_entity_poly.pdbx_strand_id
1 'polypeptide(L)' 'MKKICASCGMIFEVKEDPKFCSDKCKNKFKQSNLAFIKKPTPPRRVYAEE' A
#
# COMPACT_ATOMS: atom_id res chain seq x y z
N MET A 1 -20.04 -3.83 2.24
CA MET A 1 -19.40 -2.89 1.29
C MET A 1 -18.36 -3.64 0.48
N LYS A 2 -18.09 -3.26 -0.77
CA LYS A 2 -17.03 -3.89 -1.59
C LYS A 2 -15.76 -3.04 -1.47
N LYS A 3 -14.63 -3.69 -1.14
CA LYS A 3 -13.33 -3.02 -1.02
C LYS A 3 -12.28 -3.71 -1.87
N ILE A 4 -11.27 -2.95 -2.26
CA ILE A 4 -10.10 -3.43 -3.01
C ILE A 4 -8.96 -3.69 -2.03
N CYS A 5 -8.33 -4.85 -2.14
CA CYS A 5 -7.17 -5.18 -1.33
C CYS A 5 -5.94 -4.39 -1.79
N ALA A 6 -5.34 -3.61 -0.89
CA ALA A 6 -4.16 -2.81 -1.22
C ALA A 6 -2.89 -3.64 -1.57
N SER A 7 -2.92 -4.95 -1.33
CA SER A 7 -1.79 -5.84 -1.64
C SER A 7 -1.95 -6.63 -2.93
N CYS A 8 -3.17 -7.04 -3.30
CA CYS A 8 -3.40 -7.92 -4.45
C CYS A 8 -4.43 -7.38 -5.45
N GLY A 9 -5.08 -6.25 -5.17
CA GLY A 9 -6.06 -5.64 -6.07
C GLY A 9 -7.41 -6.37 -6.14
N MET A 10 -7.59 -7.47 -5.39
CA MET A 10 -8.84 -8.21 -5.40
C MET A 10 -9.97 -7.42 -4.74
N ILE A 11 -11.15 -7.43 -5.38
CA ILE A 11 -12.37 -6.87 -4.81
C ILE A 11 -13.00 -7.93 -3.90
N PHE A 12 -13.26 -7.59 -2.65
CA PHE A 12 -13.84 -8.49 -1.67
C PHE A 12 -14.94 -7.79 -0.86
N GLU A 13 -15.92 -8.57 -0.41
CA GLU A 13 -17.02 -8.09 0.41
C GLU A 13 -16.64 -8.11 1.88
N VAL A 14 -16.84 -6.96 2.53
CA VAL A 14 -16.46 -6.74 3.92
C VAL A 14 -17.62 -6.18 4.70
N LYS A 15 -17.73 -6.66 5.95
CA LYS A 15 -18.65 -6.12 6.95
C LYS A 15 -18.10 -4.85 7.60
N GLU A 16 -16.78 -4.70 7.66
CA GLU A 16 -16.06 -3.54 8.24
C GLU A 16 -15.16 -2.88 7.19
N ASP A 17 -14.23 -2.01 7.60
CA ASP A 17 -13.35 -1.22 6.72
C ASP A 17 -11.91 -1.80 6.54
N PRO A 18 -11.67 -3.12 6.38
CA PRO A 18 -10.31 -3.65 6.32
C PRO A 18 -9.60 -3.24 5.02
N LYS A 19 -8.30 -2.98 5.10
CA LYS A 19 -7.44 -2.62 3.95
C LYS A 19 -7.00 -3.84 3.11
N PHE A 20 -7.19 -5.04 3.63
CA PHE A 20 -6.67 -6.28 3.05
C PHE A 20 -7.72 -7.38 3.08
N CYS A 21 -7.71 -8.24 2.06
CA CYS A 21 -8.63 -9.37 1.97
C CYS A 21 -8.30 -10.52 2.93
N SER A 22 -7.06 -10.59 3.43
CA SER A 22 -6.63 -11.63 4.38
C SER A 22 -5.38 -11.19 5.14
N ASP A 23 -5.09 -11.85 6.27
CA ASP A 23 -3.86 -11.64 7.04
C ASP A 23 -2.59 -11.93 6.24
N LYS A 24 -2.64 -12.88 5.29
CA LYS A 24 -1.54 -13.12 4.35
C LYS A 24 -1.20 -11.87 3.52
N CYS A 25 -2.20 -11.17 3.01
CA CYS A 25 -2.01 -9.93 2.25
C CYS A 25 -1.52 -8.79 3.15
N LYS A 26 -2.03 -8.72 4.37
CA LYS A 26 -1.54 -7.77 5.39
C LYS A 26 -0.05 -7.98 5.69
N ASN A 27 0.39 -9.24 5.83
CA ASN A 27 1.78 -9.55 6.15
C ASN A 27 2.71 -9.35 4.96
N LYS A 28 2.29 -9.77 3.75
CA LYS A 28 3.01 -9.48 2.50
C LYS A 28 3.19 -7.98 2.28
N PHE A 29 2.15 -7.18 2.55
CA PHE A 29 2.23 -5.73 2.43
C PHE A 29 3.16 -5.09 3.46
N LYS A 30 3.24 -5.65 4.68
CA LYS A 30 4.21 -5.21 5.69
C LYS A 30 5.65 -5.57 5.34
N GLN A 31 5.85 -6.75 4.74
CA GLN A 31 7.17 -7.22 4.31
C GLN A 31 7.63 -6.57 3.00
N SER A 32 6.70 -6.07 2.19
CA SER A 32 7.05 -5.39 0.94
C SER A 32 7.50 -3.95 1.19
N ASN A 33 8.41 -3.47 0.35
CA ASN A 33 8.83 -2.07 0.33
C ASN A 33 7.68 -1.10 0.00
N LEU A 34 6.48 -1.57 -0.37
CA LEU A 34 5.31 -0.72 -0.54
C LEU A 34 4.85 -0.07 0.75
N ALA A 35 5.18 -0.63 1.93
CA ALA A 35 4.97 0.06 3.20
C ALA A 35 5.72 1.41 3.25
N PHE A 36 6.86 1.52 2.57
CA PHE A 36 7.68 2.73 2.53
C PHE A 36 7.19 3.75 1.49
N ILE A 37 6.44 3.35 0.47
CA ILE A 37 5.84 4.26 -0.53
C ILE A 37 4.82 5.21 0.11
N LYS A 38 4.22 4.83 1.26
CA LYS A 38 3.31 5.70 2.01
C LYS A 38 4.00 6.81 2.78
N LYS A 39 5.32 6.78 2.94
CA LYS A 39 6.04 7.94 3.47
C LYS A 39 6.11 8.98 2.37
N PRO A 40 5.90 10.27 2.66
CA PRO A 40 6.18 11.31 1.67
C PRO A 40 7.64 11.09 1.25
N THR A 41 7.84 10.73 -0.02
CA THR A 41 9.18 10.70 -0.58
C THR A 41 9.78 12.08 -0.34
N PRO A 42 11.02 12.17 0.17
CA PRO A 42 11.67 13.47 0.25
C PRO A 42 11.63 14.09 -1.15
N PRO A 43 11.42 15.41 -1.26
CA PRO A 43 11.36 16.07 -2.55
C PRO A 43 12.62 15.73 -3.34
N ARG A 44 12.44 15.38 -4.62
CA ARG A 44 13.56 15.12 -5.53
C ARG A 44 14.42 16.38 -5.58
N ARG A 45 15.63 16.32 -5.01
CA ARG A 45 16.60 17.40 -5.13
C ARG A 45 17.09 17.41 -6.57
N VAL A 46 16.72 18.45 -7.32
CA VAL A 46 17.31 18.75 -8.63
C VAL A 46 18.49 19.66 -8.34
N TYR A 47 19.70 19.13 -8.47
CA TYR A 47 20.91 19.95 -8.43
C TYR A 47 21.07 20.60 -9.81
N ALA A 48 21.34 21.90 -9.85
CA ALA A 48 21.70 22.56 -11.10
C ALA A 48 23.07 22.02 -11.54
N GLU A 49 23.17 21.64 -12.82
CA GLU A 49 24.46 21.34 -13.44
C GLU A 49 25.22 22.67 -13.57
N GLU A 50 26.42 22.76 -12.96
CA GLU A 50 27.33 23.91 -13.06
C GLU A 50 27.95 24.04 -14.46
#